data_AF-A0A8W8NA06-F1
#
_entry.id   AF-A0A8W8NA06-F1
#
_cell.length_a   1.000
_cell.length_b   1.000
_cell.length_c   1.000
_cell.angle_alpha   90.00
_cell.angle_beta   90.00
_cell.angle_gamma   90.00
#
_symmetry.space_group_name_H-M   'P 1'
#
loop_
_entity.id
_entity.type
_entity.pdbx_description
1 polymer ?
#
loop_
_entity_poly.entity_id
_entity_poly.type
_entity_poly.pdbx_seq_one_letter_code
_entity_poly.pdbx_strand_id
1 'polypeptide(L)' 'EVCAKHGNMKEAMKYLVKVSPEQKVKCLVKVGERKKAAETAFENKNEEELSYVLSKCGPSDKQLVDTIRGMKQQMSRR' A
#
# COMPACT_ATOMS: atom_id res chain seq x y z
N GLU A 1 -1.12 26.70 4.74
CA GLU A 1 -0.55 25.65 3.87
C GLU A 1 0.87 25.29 4.31
N VAL A 2 1.09 24.32 5.22
CA VAL A 2 2.41 23.70 5.44
C VAL A 2 2.23 22.29 6.03
N CYS A 3 1.92 21.30 5.20
CA CYS A 3 2.04 19.87 5.56
C CYS A 3 2.86 19.15 4.49
N ALA A 4 4.01 19.72 4.16
CA ALA A 4 4.95 19.16 3.21
C ALA A 4 6.32 19.11 3.88
N LYS A 5 6.67 17.93 4.41
CA LYS A 5 8.02 17.33 4.51
C LYS A 5 8.18 16.53 5.80
N HIS A 6 8.03 15.21 5.66
CA HIS A 6 8.90 14.19 6.29
C HIS A 6 9.03 14.09 7.82
N GLY A 7 8.03 14.49 8.61
CA GLY A 7 8.22 14.53 10.07
C GLY A 7 7.60 13.40 10.89
N ASN A 8 6.42 12.89 10.53
CA ASN A 8 5.53 12.44 11.61
C ASN A 8 4.70 11.19 11.30
N MET A 9 5.36 10.12 10.83
CA MET A 9 4.71 8.79 10.79
C MET A 9 4.20 8.35 12.18
N LYS A 10 4.90 8.74 13.25
CA LYS A 10 4.53 8.41 14.65
C LYS A 10 3.37 9.26 15.18
N GLU A 11 3.30 10.55 14.85
CA GLU A 11 2.15 11.39 15.20
C GLU A 11 0.93 11.08 14.32
N ALA A 12 1.11 10.79 13.03
CA ALA A 12 0.03 10.26 12.17
C ALA A 12 -0.52 8.93 12.69
N MET A 13 0.34 8.11 13.32
CA MET A 13 -0.05 6.91 14.06
C MET A 13 -0.97 7.20 15.25
N LYS A 14 -0.82 8.34 15.92
CA LYS A 14 -1.69 8.78 17.01
C LYS A 14 -3.08 9.20 16.51
N TYR A 15 -3.19 9.59 15.24
CA TYR A 15 -4.46 9.86 14.54
C TYR A 15 -5.03 8.64 13.79
N LEU A 16 -4.42 7.44 13.90
CA LEU A 16 -4.78 6.23 13.14
C LEU A 16 -6.16 5.62 13.43
N VAL A 17 -6.87 6.05 14.47
CA VAL A 17 -8.32 5.74 14.55
C VAL A 17 -9.08 6.34 13.35
N LYS A 18 -8.47 7.32 12.64
CA LYS A 18 -9.01 8.00 11.45
C LYS A 18 -8.16 7.88 10.19
N VAL A 19 -6.98 7.27 10.24
CA VAL A 19 -6.16 7.16 9.02
C VAL A 19 -6.76 6.04 8.20
N SER A 20 -7.51 6.43 7.16
CA SER A 20 -8.14 5.49 6.25
C SER A 20 -7.11 4.48 5.73
N PRO A 21 -7.51 3.22 5.56
CA PRO A 21 -6.68 2.16 4.99
C PRO A 21 -5.83 2.61 3.77
N GLU A 22 -6.39 3.52 2.98
CA GLU A 22 -5.82 4.19 1.80
C GLU A 22 -4.49 4.94 2.02
N GLN A 23 -4.30 5.53 3.19
CA GLN A 23 -3.08 6.26 3.54
C GLN A 23 -1.96 5.31 3.96
N LYS A 24 -2.33 4.12 4.49
CA LYS A 24 -1.38 3.13 5.01
C LYS A 24 -0.55 2.50 3.89
N VAL A 25 -1.18 2.16 2.77
CA VAL A 25 -0.48 1.59 1.60
C VAL A 25 0.50 2.59 1.00
N LYS A 26 0.06 3.85 0.82
CA LYS A 26 0.93 4.92 0.30
C LYS A 26 2.16 5.15 1.20
N CYS A 27 2.00 5.07 2.52
CA CYS A 27 3.12 5.14 3.47
C CYS A 27 4.07 3.95 3.33
N LEU A 28 3.54 2.72 3.30
CA LEU A 28 4.36 1.51 3.18
C LEU A 28 5.17 1.51 1.88
N VAL A 29 4.58 1.94 0.77
CA VAL A 29 5.29 2.14 -0.51
C VAL A 29 6.42 3.16 -0.39
N LYS A 30 6.19 4.29 0.30
CA LYS A 30 7.23 5.33 0.51
C LYS A 30 8.40 4.85 1.36
N VAL A 31 8.16 3.95 2.31
CA VAL A 31 9.20 3.37 3.19
C VAL A 31 9.97 2.24 2.48
N GLY A 32 9.50 1.77 1.32
CA GLY A 32 10.09 0.65 0.58
C GLY A 32 9.50 -0.72 0.95
N GLU A 33 8.56 -0.76 1.88
CA GLU A 33 7.85 -1.96 2.34
C GLU A 33 6.72 -2.35 1.37
N ARG A 34 7.07 -2.62 0.10
CA ARG A 34 6.10 -2.91 -0.97
C ARG A 34 5.26 -4.16 -0.68
N LYS A 35 5.87 -5.19 -0.08
CA LYS A 35 5.18 -6.44 0.29
C LYS A 35 4.04 -6.16 1.27
N LYS A 36 4.35 -5.48 2.36
CA LYS A 36 3.38 -5.12 3.40
C LYS A 36 2.32 -4.15 2.86
N ALA A 37 2.69 -3.29 1.92
CA ALA A 37 1.76 -2.40 1.21
C ALA A 37 0.73 -3.19 0.39
N ALA A 38 1.17 -4.21 -0.36
CA ALA A 38 0.29 -5.07 -1.13
C ALA A 38 -0.68 -5.88 -0.25
N GLU A 39 -0.18 -6.45 0.84
CA GLU A 39 -1.01 -7.18 1.81
C GLU A 39 -2.08 -6.26 2.41
N THR A 40 -1.67 -5.06 2.86
CA THR A 40 -2.61 -4.07 3.39
C THR A 40 -3.66 -3.69 2.35
N ALA A 41 -3.27 -3.41 1.10
CA ALA A 41 -4.19 -3.07 0.02
C ALA A 41 -5.20 -4.20 -0.28
N PHE A 42 -4.75 -5.46 -0.19
CA PHE A 42 -5.60 -6.63 -0.36
C PHE A 42 -6.58 -6.80 0.81
N GLU A 43 -6.14 -6.61 2.05
CA GLU A 43 -7.01 -6.62 3.24
C GLU A 43 -8.08 -5.52 3.15
N ASN A 44 -7.70 -4.36 2.62
CA ASN A 44 -8.60 -3.24 2.37
C ASN A 44 -9.58 -3.50 1.22
N LYS A 45 -9.43 -4.61 0.48
CA LYS A 45 -10.15 -4.91 -0.76
C LYS A 45 -10.08 -3.77 -1.78
N ASN A 46 -8.98 -3.04 -1.79
CA ASN A 46 -8.81 -1.87 -2.65
C ASN A 46 -7.91 -2.21 -3.82
N GLU A 47 -8.52 -2.43 -4.98
CA GLU A 47 -7.79 -2.75 -6.20
C GLU A 47 -6.92 -1.59 -6.71
N GLU A 48 -7.37 -0.35 -6.52
CA GLU A 48 -6.61 0.83 -6.95
C GLU A 48 -5.29 0.92 -6.19
N GLU A 49 -5.32 0.64 -4.89
CA GLU A 49 -4.13 0.58 -4.04
C GLU A 49 -3.18 -0.56 -4.43
N LEU A 50 -3.69 -1.75 -4.70
CA LEU A 50 -2.89 -2.88 -5.21
C LEU A 50 -2.23 -2.53 -6.55
N SER A 51 -2.96 -1.85 -7.43
CA SER A 51 -2.45 -1.39 -8.73
C SER A 51 -1.39 -0.30 -8.58
N TYR A 52 -1.54 0.58 -7.58
CA TYR A 52 -0.52 1.56 -7.22
C TYR A 52 0.76 0.90 -6.72
N VAL A 53 0.67 -0.08 -5.81
CA VAL A 53 1.83 -0.85 -5.32
C VAL A 53 2.52 -1.57 -6.47
N LEU A 54 1.74 -2.18 -7.37
CA LEU A 54 2.25 -2.87 -8.57
C LEU A 54 3.04 -1.93 -9.48
N SER A 55 2.53 -0.71 -9.72
CA SER A 55 3.20 0.31 -10.53
C SER A 55 4.52 0.79 -9.91
N LYS A 56 4.68 0.63 -8.59
CA LYS A 56 5.90 0.97 -7.85
C LYS A 56 6.85 -0.21 -7.64
N CYS A 57 6.48 -1.42 -8.08
CA CYS A 57 7.36 -2.58 -8.07
C CYS A 57 8.33 -2.52 -9.26
N GLY A 58 9.59 -2.84 -9.00
CA GLY A 58 10.65 -2.87 -10.01
C GLY A 58 10.94 -4.27 -10.54
N PRO A 59 11.97 -4.41 -11.40
CA PRO A 59 12.39 -5.71 -11.95
C PRO A 59 12.91 -6.69 -10.88
N SER A 60 13.35 -6.19 -9.71
CA SER A 60 13.75 -7.00 -8.56
C SER A 60 12.56 -7.56 -7.77
N ASP A 61 11.38 -6.96 -7.91
CA ASP A 61 10.17 -7.32 -7.17
C ASP A 61 9.30 -8.35 -7.95
N LYS A 62 9.87 -9.10 -8.92
CA LYS A 62 9.11 -10.03 -9.79
C LYS A 62 8.18 -10.98 -9.02
N GLN A 63 8.65 -11.55 -7.91
CA GLN A 63 7.86 -12.45 -7.08
C GLN A 63 6.68 -11.72 -6.40
N LEU A 64 6.89 -10.47 -5.99
CA LEU A 64 5.84 -9.64 -5.40
C LEU A 64 4.82 -9.21 -6.46
N VAL A 65 5.26 -8.86 -7.66
CA VAL A 65 4.40 -8.56 -8.81
C VAL A 65 3.47 -9.73 -9.11
N ASP A 66 4.00 -10.95 -9.14
CA ASP A 66 3.21 -12.17 -9.37
C ASP A 66 2.19 -12.40 -8.24
N THR A 67 2.62 -12.23 -6.99
CA THR A 67 1.74 -12.30 -5.81
C THR A 67 0.60 -11.29 -5.89
N ILE A 68 0.90 -10.02 -6.21
CA ILE A 68 -0.09 -8.95 -6.35
C ILE A 68 -1.09 -9.26 -7.47
N ARG A 69 -0.62 -9.82 -8.59
CA ARG A 69 -1.51 -10.25 -9.69
C ARG A 69 -2.45 -11.37 -9.23
N GLY A 70 -1.94 -12.34 -8.48
CA GLY A 70 -2.76 -13.39 -7.85
C GLY A 70 -3.80 -12.84 -6.88
N MET A 71 -3.41 -11.87 -6.04
CA MET A 71 -4.32 -11.15 -5.14
C MET A 71 -5.44 -10.43 -5.91
N LYS A 72 -5.11 -9.70 -6.98
CA LYS A 72 -6.11 -9.05 -7.85
C LYS A 72 -7.10 -10.05 -8.45
N GLN A 73 -6.62 -11.18 -8.97
CA GLN A 73 -7.51 -12.23 -9.50
C GLN A 73 -8.44 -12.82 -8.43
N GLN A 74 -7.96 -12.98 -7.19
CA GLN A 74 -8.80 -13.44 -6.09
C GLN A 74 -9.88 -12.45 -5.70
N MET A 75 -9.63 -11.13 -5.81
CA MET A 75 -10.66 -10.11 -5.58
C MET A 75 -11.69 -10.08 -6.70
N SER A 76 -11.28 -10.29 -7.95
CA SER A 76 -12.21 -10.36 -9.10
C SER A 76 -13.09 -11.61 -9.12
N ARG A 77 -12.74 -12.66 -8.36
CA ARG A 77 -13.50 -13.92 -8.27
C ARG A 77 -14.48 -13.98 -7.10
N ARG A 78 -14.56 -12.94 -6.27
CA ARG A 78 -15.51 -12.82 -5.17
C ARG A 78 -16.66 -11.90 -5.55
#